data_AF-A0A3Q2UML0-F1
#
_entry.id   AF-A0A3Q2UML0-F1
#
_cell.length_a   1.000
_cell.length_b   1.000
_cell.length_c   1.000
_cell.angle_alpha   90.00
_cell.angle_beta   90.00
_cell.angle_gamma   90.00
#
_symmetry.space_group_name_H-M   'P 1'
#
loop_
_entity.id
_entity.type
_entity.pdbx_description
1 polymer ?
#
loop_
_entity_poly.entity_id
_entity_poly.type
_entity_poly.pdbx_seq_one_letter_code
_entity_poly.pdbx_strand_id
1 'polypeptide(L)'
;MQKRTITIIKRLLKKSSDSGSDPYLALLSYRTAPLACGFSPAELLMGRKLRTTLPHLSLRTNTKQLTGKQTALKQKQKENYDKTARRLKESHAWRKHLSYE
;
A
#
# COMPACT_ATOMS: atom_id res chain seq x y z
N MET A 1 -2.71 2.44 0.42
CA MET A 1 -1.42 1.69 0.40
C MET A 1 -0.33 2.32 1.28
N GLN A 2 -0.07 3.64 1.17
CA GLN A 2 1.09 4.31 1.81
C GLN A 2 1.17 4.18 3.34
N LYS A 3 0.08 4.43 4.08
CA LYS A 3 0.07 4.39 5.56
C LYS A 3 0.56 3.05 6.13
N ARG A 4 0.10 1.93 5.57
CA ARG A 4 0.48 0.58 6.04
C ARG A 4 1.96 0.31 5.77
N THR A 5 2.46 0.68 4.59
CA THR A 5 3.87 0.54 4.22
C THR A 5 4.79 1.29 5.19
N ILE A 6 4.46 2.53 5.53
CA ILE A 6 5.24 3.35 6.48
C ILE A 6 5.28 2.69 7.86
N THR A 7 4.14 2.19 8.35
CA THR A 7 4.08 1.48 9.64
C THR A 7 4.95 0.22 9.63
N ILE A 8 4.95 -0.54 8.53
CA ILE A 8 5.76 -1.75 8.39
C ILE A 8 7.25 -1.40 8.39
N ILE A 9 7.66 -0.38 7.61
CA ILE A 9 9.05 0.09 7.57
C ILE A 9 9.53 0.53 8.95
N LYS A 10 8.74 1.34 9.67
CA LYS A 10 9.08 1.77 11.04
C LYS A 10 9.31 0.58 11.98
N ARG A 11 8.44 -0.44 11.90
CA ARG A 11 8.59 -1.67 12.70
C ARG A 11 9.81 -2.48 12.30
N LEU A 12 10.10 -2.58 11.01
CA LEU A 12 11.29 -3.27 10.49
C LEU A 12 12.58 -2.62 10.97
N LEU A 13 12.67 -1.29 10.88
CA LEU A 13 13.82 -0.53 11.37
C LEU A 13 14.00 -0.69 12.87
N LYS A 14 12.91 -0.59 13.65
CA LYS A 14 12.95 -0.81 15.09
C LYS A 14 13.46 -2.22 15.43
N LYS A 15 12.89 -3.26 14.81
CA LYS A 15 13.34 -4.65 15.02
C LYS A 15 14.81 -4.83 14.68
N SER A 16 15.26 -4.26 13.56
CA SER A 16 16.65 -4.38 13.11
C SER A 16 17.62 -3.72 14.09
N SER A 17 17.23 -2.57 14.65
CA SER A 17 17.97 -1.89 15.72
C SER A 17 18.00 -2.72 17.01
N ASP A 18 16.87 -3.30 17.40
CA ASP A 18 16.74 -4.08 18.64
C ASP A 18 17.54 -5.39 18.57
N SER A 19 17.62 -6.04 17.40
CA SER A 19 18.34 -7.31 17.20
C SER A 19 19.77 -7.17 16.65
N GLY A 20 20.25 -5.95 16.42
CA GLY A 20 21.58 -5.69 15.85
C GLY A 20 21.77 -6.20 14.41
N SER A 21 20.69 -6.50 13.69
CA SER A 21 20.74 -7.03 12.32
C SER A 21 20.76 -5.91 11.28
N ASP A 22 21.31 -6.18 10.09
CA ASP A 22 21.38 -5.20 8.99
C ASP A 22 19.99 -4.68 8.56
N PRO A 23 19.70 -3.37 8.75
CA PRO A 23 18.44 -2.77 8.32
C PRO A 23 18.23 -2.82 6.80
N TYR A 24 19.30 -2.81 6.00
CA TYR A 24 19.19 -2.83 4.54
C TYR A 24 18.71 -4.17 4.02
N LEU A 25 19.20 -5.28 4.60
CA LEU A 25 18.71 -6.62 4.32
C LEU A 25 17.23 -6.79 4.69
N ALA A 26 16.82 -6.22 5.82
CA ALA A 26 15.44 -6.24 6.27
C ALA A 26 14.51 -5.49 5.29
N LEU A 27 14.95 -4.31 4.82
CA LEU A 27 14.22 -3.54 3.81
C LEU A 27 14.21 -4.23 2.43
N LEU A 28 15.32 -4.87 2.03
CA LEU A 28 15.40 -5.63 0.78
C LEU A 28 14.35 -6.75 0.79
N SER A 29 14.27 -7.49 1.90
CA SER A 29 13.30 -8.57 2.08
C SER A 29 11.87 -8.07 1.95
N TYR A 30 11.54 -6.94 2.58
CA TYR A 30 10.21 -6.32 2.44
C TYR A 30 9.91 -5.89 1.00
N ARG A 31 10.89 -5.31 0.29
CA ARG A 31 10.73 -4.84 -1.09
C ARG A 31 10.46 -5.97 -2.08
N THR A 32 10.93 -7.19 -1.79
CA THR A 32 10.79 -8.35 -2.68
C THR A 32 9.70 -9.34 -2.24
N ALA A 33 9.15 -9.19 -1.03
CA ALA A 33 8.07 -10.04 -0.54
C ALA A 33 6.74 -9.73 -1.26
N PRO A 34 6.02 -10.74 -1.77
CA PRO A 34 4.72 -10.53 -2.42
C PRO A 34 3.69 -10.03 -1.40
N LEU A 35 2.91 -9.03 -1.81
CA LEU A 35 1.76 -8.55 -1.05
C LEU A 35 0.49 -9.35 -1.40
N ALA A 36 -0.62 -9.06 -0.71
CA ALA A 36 -1.93 -9.68 -0.98
C ALA A 36 -2.43 -9.51 -2.44
N CYS A 37 -1.88 -8.54 -3.19
CA CYS A 37 -2.17 -8.38 -4.62
C CYS A 37 -1.39 -9.35 -5.52
N GLY A 38 -0.47 -10.15 -4.97
CA GLY A 38 0.41 -11.07 -5.70
C GLY A 38 1.73 -10.45 -6.18
N PHE A 39 1.93 -9.15 -5.97
CA PHE A 39 3.13 -8.41 -6.40
C PHE A 39 3.85 -7.82 -5.19
N SER A 40 5.17 -7.71 -5.30
CA SER A 40 6.01 -7.09 -4.29
C SER A 40 6.02 -5.56 -4.39
N PRO A 41 6.36 -4.83 -3.31
CA PRO A 41 6.45 -3.37 -3.34
C PRO A 41 7.36 -2.83 -4.44
N ALA A 42 8.50 -3.48 -4.70
CA ALA A 42 9.42 -3.06 -5.75
C ALA A 42 8.85 -3.28 -7.15
N GLU A 43 8.11 -4.36 -7.38
CA GLU A 43 7.47 -4.62 -8.67
C GLU A 43 6.36 -3.60 -8.95
N LEU A 44 5.62 -3.19 -7.93
CA LEU A 44 4.58 -2.16 -8.06
C LEU A 44 5.15 -0.78 -8.38
N LEU A 45 6.33 -0.44 -7.88
CA LEU A 45 6.94 0.88 -8.02
C LEU A 45 7.90 0.97 -9.23
N MET A 46 8.68 -0.08 -9.46
CA MET A 46 9.75 -0.10 -10.46
C MET A 46 9.40 -0.92 -11.70
N GLY A 47 8.27 -1.64 -11.69
CA GLY A 47 7.84 -2.48 -12.81
C GLY A 47 8.80 -3.63 -13.14
N ARG A 48 9.69 -3.99 -12.21
CA ARG A 48 10.69 -5.06 -12.35
C ARG A 48 10.93 -5.75 -11.01
N LYS A 49 11.43 -6.98 -11.07
CA LYS A 49 11.85 -7.74 -9.88
C LYS A 49 13.29 -7.36 -9.51
N LEU A 50 13.54 -7.11 -8.21
CA LEU A 50 14.88 -6.82 -7.72
C LEU A 50 15.71 -8.10 -7.59
N ARG A 51 17.04 -7.98 -7.75
CA ARG A 51 17.98 -9.05 -7.45
C ARG A 51 18.04 -9.24 -5.94
N THR A 52 17.90 -10.47 -5.48
CA THR A 52 18.02 -10.86 -4.06
C THR A 52 19.15 -11.88 -3.92
N THR A 53 19.49 -12.22 -2.67
CA THR A 53 20.46 -13.28 -2.34
C THR A 53 19.97 -14.68 -2.74
N LEU A 54 18.67 -14.85 -2.97
CA LEU A 54 18.10 -16.11 -3.45
C LEU A 54 18.06 -16.13 -4.98
N PRO A 55 18.43 -17.24 -5.62
CA PRO A 55 18.29 -17.39 -7.06
C PRO A 55 16.80 -17.34 -7.44
N HIS A 56 16.47 -16.55 -8.46
CA HIS A 56 15.11 -16.41 -8.95
C HIS A 56 15.10 -16.33 -10.48
N LEU A 57 14.16 -17.05 -11.11
CA LEU A 57 13.95 -17.02 -12.56
C LEU A 57 13.44 -15.64 -12.96
N SER A 58 14.21 -14.85 -13.71
CA SER A 58 13.85 -13.48 -14.11
C SER A 58 12.70 -13.47 -15.13
N LEU A 59 11.49 -13.73 -14.67
CA LEU A 59 10.29 -13.58 -15.48
C LEU A 59 9.94 -12.09 -15.57
N ARG A 60 9.77 -11.61 -16.79
CA ARG A 60 9.36 -10.23 -17.07
C ARG A 60 8.02 -9.98 -16.37
N THR A 61 7.98 -9.02 -15.46
CA THR A 61 6.77 -8.69 -14.71
C THR A 61 5.72 -8.11 -15.68
N ASN A 62 4.67 -8.88 -15.96
CA ASN A 62 3.56 -8.41 -16.77
C ASN A 62 2.67 -7.49 -15.93
N THR A 63 2.95 -6.19 -15.99
CA THR A 63 2.23 -5.17 -15.23
C THR A 63 0.78 -4.96 -15.70
N LYS A 64 0.36 -5.51 -16.84
CA LYS A 64 -1.01 -5.36 -17.35
C LYS A 64 -2.04 -6.13 -16.52
N GLN A 65 -1.64 -7.21 -15.84
CA GLN A 65 -2.50 -7.98 -14.93
C GLN A 65 -2.69 -7.32 -13.54
N LEU A 66 -2.05 -6.17 -13.27
CA LEU A 66 -2.08 -5.49 -11.97
C LEU A 66 -3.45 -4.90 -11.61
N THR A 67 -4.25 -4.52 -12.61
CA THR A 67 -5.39 -3.62 -12.43
C THR A 67 -6.54 -4.28 -11.66
N GLY A 68 -6.93 -5.50 -12.06
CA GLY A 68 -8.11 -6.17 -11.49
C GLY A 68 -8.00 -6.54 -10.00
N LYS A 69 -6.83 -7.03 -9.55
CA LYS A 69 -6.63 -7.38 -8.14
C LYS A 69 -6.44 -6.13 -7.26
N GLN A 70 -5.84 -5.07 -7.79
CA GLN A 70 -5.68 -3.82 -7.05
C GLN A 70 -7.01 -3.09 -6.82
N THR A 71 -7.93 -3.08 -7.79
CA THR A 71 -9.22 -2.41 -7.63
C THR A 71 -10.04 -3.05 -6.52
N ALA A 72 -10.12 -4.39 -6.48
CA ALA A 72 -10.82 -5.11 -5.41
C ALA A 72 -10.24 -4.80 -4.02
N LEU A 73 -8.90 -4.76 -3.88
CA LEU A 73 -8.25 -4.41 -2.61
C LEU A 73 -8.46 -2.94 -2.22
N LYS A 74 -8.47 -2.01 -3.20
CA LYS A 74 -8.78 -0.60 -2.97
C LYS A 74 -10.24 -0.43 -2.53
N GLN A 75 -11.16 -1.14 -3.17
CA GLN A 75 -12.58 -1.12 -2.81
C GLN A 75 -12.80 -1.65 -1.40
N LYS A 76 -12.22 -2.80 -1.05
CA LYS A 76 -12.28 -3.33 0.33
C LYS A 76 -11.64 -2.39 1.35
N GLN A 77 -10.57 -1.69 0.97
CA GLN A 77 -9.97 -0.67 1.82
C GLN A 77 -10.90 0.54 2.01
N LYS A 78 -11.61 0.96 0.95
CA LYS A 78 -12.64 2.00 1.02
C LYS A 78 -13.80 1.57 1.91
N GLU A 79 -14.37 0.40 1.69
CA GLU A 79 -15.48 -0.13 2.51
C GLU A 79 -15.12 -0.19 3.99
N ASN A 80 -13.92 -0.67 4.34
CA ASN A 80 -13.47 -0.68 5.74
C ASN A 80 -13.29 0.72 6.32
N TYR A 81 -12.85 1.68 5.50
CA TYR A 81 -12.73 3.07 5.92
C TYR A 81 -14.12 3.68 6.14
N ASP A 82 -15.03 3.52 5.18
CA ASP A 82 -16.39 4.06 5.19
C ASP A 82 -17.20 3.51 6.37
N LYS A 83 -17.00 2.24 6.77
CA LYS A 83 -17.59 1.67 8.01
C LYS A 83 -17.20 2.40 9.29
N THR A 84 -16.00 2.96 9.33
CA THR A 84 -15.44 3.63 10.51
C THR A 84 -15.47 5.15 10.37
N ALA A 85 -15.78 5.66 9.18
CA ALA A 85 -15.78 7.07 8.88
C ALA A 85 -16.99 7.75 9.52
N ARG A 86 -16.73 8.84 10.26
CA ARG A 86 -17.80 9.65 10.85
C ARG A 86 -18.59 10.30 9.73
N ARG A 87 -19.91 10.09 9.70
CA ARG A 87 -20.80 10.73 8.73
C ARG A 87 -20.64 12.25 8.85
N LEU A 88 -20.24 12.90 7.75
CA LEU A 88 -20.16 14.36 7.71
C LEU A 88 -21.58 14.90 7.94
N LYS A 89 -21.77 15.80 8.91
CA LYS A 89 -23.02 16.54 9.05
C LYS A 89 -23.19 17.38 7.79
N GLU A 90 -24.29 17.19 7.08
CA GLU A 90 -24.65 18.07 5.97
C GLU A 90 -24.77 19.50 6.50
N SER A 91 -23.92 20.38 5.98
CA SER A 91 -24.02 21.79 6.31
C SER A 91 -25.18 22.37 5.50
N HIS A 92 -26.34 22.52 6.13
CA HIS A 92 -27.52 23.20 5.58
C HIS A 92 -27.28 24.71 5.29
N ALA A 93 -26.07 25.22 5.48
CA ALA A 93 -25.72 26.64 5.33
C ALA A 93 -25.86 27.17 3.89
N TRP A 94 -25.72 26.32 2.87
CA TRP A 94 -25.73 26.77 1.47
C TRP A 94 -27.13 26.90 0.85
N ARG A 95 -28.18 26.39 1.51
CA ARG A 95 -29.54 26.37 0.93
C ARG A 95 -30.33 27.67 1.16
N LYS A 96 -29.85 28.57 2.02
CA LYS A 96 -30.57 29.82 2.37
C LYS A 96 -30.21 31.04 1.50
N HIS A 97 -29.18 30.96 0.66
CA HIS A 97 -28.77 32.07 -0.21
C HIS A 97 -29.43 32.08 -1.61
N LEU A 98 -30.16 31.02 -1.98
CA LEU A 98 -30.79 30.87 -3.30
C LEU A 98 -32.31 31.07 -3.31
N SER A 99 -32.91 31.53 -2.20
CA SER A 99 -34.37 31.70 -2.06
C SER A 99 -34.79 33.16 -1.82
N TYR A 100 -33.89 34.11 -2.10
CA TYR A 100 -34.15 35.56 -2.11
C TYR A 100 -33.73 36.13 -3.48
N GLU A 101 -34.31 35.60 -4.56
CA GLU A 101 -34.53 36.36 -5.80
C GLU A 101 -35.98 36.17 -6.23
#